data_AF-A4X417-F1
#
_entry.id   AF-A4X417-F1
#
_cell.length_a   1.000
_cell.length_b   1.000
_cell.length_c   1.000
_cell.angle_alpha   90.00
_cell.angle_beta   90.00
_cell.angle_gamma   90.00
#
_symmetry.space_group_name_H-M   'P 1'
#
loop_
_entity.id
_entity.type
_entity.pdbx_description
1 polymer ?
#
loop_
_entity_poly.entity_id
_entity_poly.type
_entity_poly.pdbx_seq_one_letter_code
_entity_poly.pdbx_strand_id
1 'polypeptide(L)'
;MVLEGIMHASRYRGILTALRDGHRGRSLFCYVDVSLPETLRRHLTRPQVSEFTAAHMSGLYTAHDVLGWPRELVLPETTGLTDAVEAIAAAAGLPQIGRDDDLLPNVPFP
;
A
#
# COMPACT_ATOMS: atom_id res chain seq x y z
N MET A 1 -12.82 0.02 -0.83
CA MET A 1 -11.94 0.99 -1.52
C MET A 1 -10.50 0.66 -1.15
N VAL A 2 -9.61 0.62 -2.13
CA VAL A 2 -8.16 0.45 -1.93
C VAL A 2 -7.49 1.78 -2.27
N LEU A 3 -6.53 2.21 -1.44
CA LEU A 3 -5.68 3.37 -1.69
C LEU A 3 -4.23 2.90 -1.76
N GLU A 4 -3.53 3.21 -2.85
CA GLU A 4 -2.16 2.81 -3.09
C GLU A 4 -1.32 4.04 -3.46
N GLY A 5 -0.05 4.06 -3.03
CA GLY A 5 0.93 5.07 -3.40
C GLY A 5 2.00 5.28 -2.34
N ILE A 6 2.89 6.25 -2.61
CA ILE A 6 3.88 6.72 -1.62
C ILE A 6 3.19 7.70 -0.68
N MET A 7 2.70 7.18 0.44
CA MET A 7 1.91 7.94 1.42
C MET A 7 2.76 8.30 2.65
N HIS A 8 3.60 9.34 2.51
CA HIS A 8 4.47 9.78 3.59
C HIS A 8 3.72 10.02 4.91
N ALA A 9 4.12 9.39 6.00
CA ALA A 9 3.40 9.48 7.27
C ALA A 9 3.35 10.94 7.77
N SER A 10 4.43 11.70 7.58
CA SER A 10 4.49 13.13 7.94
C SER A 10 3.38 13.98 7.31
N ARG A 11 2.93 13.63 6.09
CA ARG A 11 1.92 14.38 5.33
C ARG A 11 0.53 13.74 5.39
N TYR A 12 0.47 12.42 5.32
CA TYR A 12 -0.78 11.69 5.12
C TYR A 12 -1.35 11.08 6.39
N ARG A 13 -0.59 10.94 7.48
CA ARG A 13 -1.07 10.34 8.73
C ARG A 13 -2.38 10.96 9.21
N GLY A 14 -2.49 12.28 9.24
CA GLY A 14 -3.73 12.95 9.67
C GLY A 14 -4.93 12.65 8.76
N ILE A 15 -4.73 12.65 7.45
CA ILE A 15 -5.78 12.35 6.46
C ILE A 15 -6.22 10.89 6.57
N LEU A 16 -5.27 9.96 6.63
CA LEU A 16 -5.56 8.53 6.78
C LEU A 16 -6.25 8.23 8.12
N THR A 17 -5.90 8.97 9.18
CA THR A 17 -6.58 8.90 10.48
C THR A 17 -8.05 9.31 10.33
N ALA A 18 -8.31 10.46 9.72
CA ALA A 18 -9.69 10.94 9.52
C ALA A 18 -10.51 9.98 8.67
N LEU A 19 -9.91 9.40 7.62
CA LEU A 19 -10.57 8.39 6.78
C LEU A 19 -10.93 7.13 7.57
N ARG A 20 -10.00 6.64 8.40
CA ARG A 20 -10.25 5.49 9.28
C ARG A 20 -11.39 5.79 10.26
N ASP A 21 -11.31 6.92 10.95
CA ASP A 21 -12.24 7.26 12.03
C ASP A 21 -13.64 7.60 11.48
N GLY A 22 -13.74 8.11 10.25
CA GLY A 22 -14.99 8.33 9.54
C GLY A 22 -15.59 7.08 8.89
N HIS A 23 -14.83 5.99 8.76
CA HIS A 23 -15.28 4.76 8.12
C HIS A 23 -15.89 3.79 9.15
N ARG A 24 -17.16 3.43 8.97
CA ARG A 24 -17.89 2.52 9.88
C ARG A 24 -17.46 1.06 9.77
N GLY A 25 -16.63 0.71 8.80
CA GLY A 25 -16.12 -0.65 8.59
C GLY A 25 -14.66 -0.81 8.98
N ARG A 26 -14.09 -1.99 8.68
CA ARG A 26 -12.66 -2.25 8.90
C ARG A 26 -11.82 -1.40 7.95
N SER A 27 -10.83 -0.70 8.50
CA SER A 27 -9.71 -0.14 7.74
C SER A 27 -8.45 -0.91 8.08
N LEU A 28 -7.72 -1.32 7.05
CA LEU A 28 -6.42 -1.96 7.14
C LEU A 28 -5.39 -1.04 6.50
N PHE A 29 -4.23 -0.93 7.12
CA PHE A 29 -3.10 -0.18 6.60
C PHE A 29 -1.95 -1.15 6.40
N CYS A 30 -1.38 -1.14 5.20
CA CYS A 30 -0.30 -2.01 4.81
C CYS A 30 0.90 -1.15 4.40
N TYR A 31 2.05 -1.43 4.99
CA TYR A 31 3.33 -0.81 4.63
C TYR A 31 4.24 -1.90 4.08
N VAL A 32 4.78 -1.68 2.88
CA VAL A 32 5.79 -2.58 2.30
C VAL A 32 7.15 -1.97 2.62
N ASP A 33 7.89 -2.63 3.52
CA ASP A 33 9.20 -2.20 3.97
C ASP A 33 10.27 -2.61 2.95
N VAL A 34 10.43 -1.77 1.93
CA VAL A 34 11.41 -1.94 0.86
C VAL A 34 12.60 -1.04 1.08
N SER A 35 13.80 -1.63 1.03
CA SER A 35 15.03 -0.88 1.11
C SER A 35 15.22 0.02 -0.13
N LEU A 36 15.89 1.17 0.03
CA LEU A 36 16.24 2.02 -1.11
C LEU A 36 17.05 1.27 -2.20
N PRO A 37 18.08 0.44 -1.86
CA PRO A 37 18.79 -0.37 -2.86
C PRO A 37 17.86 -1.29 -3.67
N GLU A 38 16.92 -1.97 -3.00
CA GLU A 38 15.97 -2.85 -3.67
C GLU A 38 14.98 -2.06 -4.55
N THR A 39 14.52 -0.91 -4.07
CA THR A 39 13.65 0.00 -4.82
C THR A 39 14.34 0.48 -6.11
N LEU A 40 15.62 0.88 -6.02
CA LEU A 40 16.42 1.28 -7.18
C LEU A 40 16.64 0.10 -8.14
N ARG A 41 16.98 -1.08 -7.62
CA ARG A 41 17.17 -2.29 -8.43
C ARG A 41 15.92 -2.63 -9.25
N ARG A 42 14.73 -2.58 -8.64
CA ARG A 42 13.44 -2.81 -9.32
C ARG A 42 13.05 -1.67 -10.26
N HIS A 43 13.53 -0.45 -10.04
CA HIS A 43 13.25 0.68 -10.93
C HIS A 43 14.04 0.58 -12.23
N LEU A 44 15.27 0.07 -12.19
CA LEU A 44 16.10 -0.16 -13.38
C LEU A 44 15.45 -1.09 -14.41
N THR A 45 14.52 -1.95 -13.98
CA THR A 45 13.80 -2.87 -14.88
C THR A 45 12.50 -2.27 -15.43
N ARG A 46 12.12 -1.04 -15.06
CA ARG A 46 10.87 -0.39 -15.50
C ARG A 46 11.09 0.49 -16.74
N PRO A 47 10.10 0.61 -17.62
CA PRO A 47 10.18 1.49 -18.79
C PRO A 47 10.47 2.97 -18.45
N GLN A 48 10.00 3.43 -17.28
CA GLN A 48 10.15 4.81 -16.79
C GLN A 48 11.52 5.09 -16.14
N VAL A 49 12.52 4.22 -16.33
CA VAL A 49 13.86 4.36 -15.74
C VAL A 49 14.53 5.70 -16.07
N SER A 50 14.19 6.30 -17.21
CA SER A 50 14.70 7.60 -17.65
C SER A 50 13.99 8.79 -17.01
N GLU A 51 12.81 8.60 -16.41
CA GLU A 51 11.98 9.68 -15.86
C GLU A 51 12.32 9.98 -14.39
N PHE A 52 12.78 8.98 -13.63
CA PHE A 52 13.08 9.12 -12.21
C PHE A 52 14.53 8.74 -11.92
N THR A 53 15.36 9.74 -11.61
CA THR A 53 16.75 9.48 -11.24
C THR A 53 16.87 8.90 -9.83
N ALA A 54 17.96 8.19 -9.56
CA ALA A 54 18.26 7.68 -8.22
C ALA A 54 18.28 8.79 -7.15
N ALA A 55 18.73 9.99 -7.52
CA ALA A 55 18.70 11.16 -6.63
C ALA A 55 17.27 11.60 -6.30
N HIS A 56 16.38 11.59 -7.29
CA HIS A 56 14.96 11.93 -7.09
C HIS A 56 14.28 10.90 -6.17
N MET A 57 14.53 9.61 -6.40
CA MET A 57 14.00 8.53 -5.57
C MET A 57 14.53 8.57 -4.14
N SER A 58 15.82 8.88 -3.96
CA SER A 58 16.44 8.98 -2.63
C SER A 58 15.88 10.16 -1.82
N GLY A 59 15.54 11.28 -2.48
CA GLY A 59 14.92 12.43 -1.83
C GLY A 59 13.46 12.18 -1.39
N LEU A 60 12.79 11.22 -2.02
CA LEU A 60 11.44 10.77 -1.66
C LEU A 60 11.45 9.54 -0.75
N TYR A 61 12.62 9.00 -0.42
CA TYR A 61 12.73 7.80 0.39
C TYR A 61 12.72 8.15 1.88
N THR A 62 11.85 7.52 2.65
CA THR A 62 11.88 7.55 4.11
C THR A 62 11.92 6.11 4.59
N ALA A 63 13.00 5.76 5.30
CA ALA A 63 13.15 4.40 5.81
C ALA A 63 12.11 4.16 6.91
N HIS A 64 11.42 3.02 6.84
CA HIS A 64 10.48 2.57 7.87
C HIS A 64 9.40 3.61 8.24
N ASP A 65 8.76 4.20 7.22
CA ASP A 65 7.76 5.26 7.33
C ASP A 65 6.37 4.73 7.74
N VAL A 66 6.32 3.97 8.84
CA VAL A 66 5.10 3.37 9.38
C VAL A 66 4.23 4.40 10.11
N LEU A 67 2.90 4.21 10.07
CA LEU A 67 1.94 5.01 10.82
C LEU A 67 1.96 4.69 12.32
N GLY A 68 2.56 3.56 12.73
CA GLY A 68 2.67 3.15 14.13
C GLY A 68 1.33 2.76 14.74
N TRP A 69 0.44 2.16 13.94
CA TRP A 69 -0.88 1.71 14.42
C TRP A 69 -0.87 0.24 14.84
N PRO A 70 -1.65 -0.15 15.87
CA PRO A 70 -1.64 -1.52 16.39
C PRO A 70 -2.02 -2.62 15.41
N ARG A 71 -2.61 -2.27 14.26
CA ARG A 71 -3.02 -3.20 13.19
C ARG A 71 -2.45 -2.84 11.83
N GLU A 72 -1.37 -2.05 11.83
CA GLU A 72 -0.63 -1.79 10.61
C GLU A 72 0.17 -3.05 10.24
N LEU A 73 -0.07 -3.54 9.02
CA LEU A 73 0.60 -4.72 8.50
C LEU A 73 1.90 -4.28 7.80
N VAL A 74 3.04 -4.69 8.36
CA VAL A 74 4.35 -4.43 7.75
C VAL A 74 4.78 -5.67 6.98
N LEU A 75 4.96 -5.53 5.67
CA LEU A 75 5.41 -6.60 4.78
C LEU A 75 6.87 -6.35 4.40
N PRO A 76 7.81 -7.24 4.73
CA PRO A 76 9.21 -7.08 4.34
C PRO A 76 9.38 -7.18 2.81
N GLU A 77 10.46 -6.62 2.29
CA GLU A 77 10.78 -6.67 0.85
C GLU A 77 10.92 -8.07 0.25
N THR A 78 11.16 -9.07 1.10
CA THR A 78 11.26 -10.49 0.75
C THR A 78 9.90 -11.17 0.58
N THR A 79 8.81 -10.53 1.00
CA THR A 79 7.46 -11.07 0.83
C THR A 79 7.12 -11.14 -0.67
N GLY A 80 6.82 -12.35 -1.15
CA GLY A 80 6.36 -12.57 -2.51
C GLY A 80 4.96 -12.01 -2.75
N LEU A 81 4.56 -11.89 -4.01
CA LEU A 81 3.24 -11.37 -4.39
C LEU A 81 2.10 -12.19 -3.76
N THR A 82 2.14 -13.52 -3.90
CA THR A 82 1.11 -14.41 -3.36
C THR A 82 1.02 -14.30 -1.84
N ASP A 83 2.15 -14.34 -1.14
CA ASP A 83 2.21 -14.22 0.31
C ASP A 83 1.68 -12.86 0.79
N ALA A 84 2.00 -11.78 0.07
CA ALA A 84 1.50 -10.44 0.37
C ALA A 84 -0.03 -10.38 0.22
N VAL A 85 -0.57 -10.93 -0.88
CA VAL A 85 -2.02 -10.98 -1.12
C VAL A 85 -2.72 -11.79 -0.04
N GLU A 86 -2.17 -12.95 0.33
CA GLU A 86 -2.71 -13.80 1.40
C GLU A 86 -2.70 -13.09 2.76
N ALA A 87 -1.59 -12.45 3.13
CA ALA A 87 -1.47 -11.70 4.37
C ALA A 87 -2.46 -10.53 4.43
N ILE A 88 -2.57 -9.77 3.34
CA ILE A 88 -3.49 -8.61 3.26
C ILE A 88 -4.95 -9.08 3.35
N ALA A 89 -5.33 -10.12 2.61
CA ALA A 89 -6.70 -10.62 2.65
C ALA A 89 -7.07 -11.21 4.01
N ALA A 90 -6.17 -11.96 4.64
CA ALA A 90 -6.36 -12.48 5.99
C ALA A 90 -6.55 -11.33 6.99
N ALA A 91 -5.69 -10.31 6.94
CA ALA A 91 -5.78 -9.14 7.82
C ALA A 91 -7.03 -8.27 7.56
N ALA A 92 -7.46 -8.17 6.30
CA ALA A 92 -8.67 -7.45 5.90
C ALA A 92 -9.95 -8.27 6.16
N GLY A 93 -9.81 -9.56 6.46
CA GLY A 93 -10.89 -10.53 6.58
C GLY A 93 -11.69 -10.67 5.30
N LEU A 94 -11.01 -10.64 4.15
CA LEU A 94 -11.57 -10.85 2.82
C LEU A 94 -11.53 -12.35 2.49
N PRO A 95 -12.61 -12.90 1.91
CA PRO A 95 -12.61 -14.29 1.48
C PRO A 95 -11.70 -14.45 0.25
N GLN A 96 -10.71 -15.35 0.33
CA GLN A 96 -9.79 -15.68 -0.78
C GLN A 96 -10.42 -16.63 -1.81
N ILE A 97 -11.71 -16.43 -2.10
CA ILE A 97 -12.52 -17.33 -2.94
C ILE A 97 -12.33 -17.08 -4.45
N GLY A 98 -11.46 -16.15 -4.84
CA GLY A 98 -11.03 -15.98 -6.24
C GLY A 98 -12.18 -15.77 -7.22
N ARG A 99 -13.21 -15.00 -6.86
CA ARG A 99 -14.29 -14.62 -7.78
C ARG A 99 -14.15 -13.15 -8.17
N ASP A 100 -14.08 -12.91 -9.47
CA ASP A 100 -14.15 -11.58 -10.12
C ASP A 100 -15.54 -10.92 -10.00
N ASP A 101 -16.52 -11.60 -9.40
CA ASP A 101 -17.91 -11.15 -9.35
C ASP A 101 -18.20 -10.07 -8.29
N ASP A 102 -17.19 -9.60 -7.54
CA ASP A 102 -17.32 -8.50 -6.56
C ASP A 102 -17.32 -7.09 -7.22
N LEU A 103 -17.68 -7.00 -8.50
CA LEU A 103 -18.10 -5.74 -9.09
C LEU A 103 -19.46 -5.36 -8.49
N LEU A 104 -19.46 -4.40 -7.55
CA LEU A 104 -20.70 -3.75 -7.15
C LEU A 104 -21.42 -3.26 -8.41
N PRO A 105 -22.73 -3.56 -8.59
CA PRO A 105 -23.47 -3.07 -9.74
C PRO A 105 -23.30 -1.55 -9.79
N ASN A 106 -22.88 -1.04 -10.94
CA ASN A 106 -22.85 0.39 -11.21
C ASN A 106 -24.28 0.91 -11.08
N VAL A 107 -24.62 1.43 -9.92
CA VAL A 107 -25.89 2.12 -9.69
C VAL A 107 -25.67 3.55 -10.19
N PRO A 108 -26.36 3.99 -11.27
CA PRO A 108 -26.30 5.39 -11.66
C PRO A 108 -26.88 6.22 -10.53
N PHE A 109 -26.15 7.24 -10.07
CA PHE A 109 -26.71 8.22 -9.15
C PHE A 109 -27.81 9.03 -9.87
N PRO A 110 -28.90 9.42 -9.17
CA PRO A 110 -29.97 10.24 -9.73
C PRO A 110 -29.52 11.67 -10.05
#